data_AF-A0A7X9PKT0-F1
#
_entry.id   AF-A0A7X9PKT0-F1
#
_cell.length_a   1.000
_cell.length_b   1.000
_cell.length_c   1.000
_cell.angle_alpha   90.00
_cell.angle_beta   90.00
_cell.angle_gamma   90.00
#
_symmetry.space_group_name_H-M   'P 1'
#
loop_
_entity.id
_entity.type
_entity.pdbx_description
1 polymer ?
#
loop_
_entity_poly.entity_id
_entity_poly.type
_entity_poly.pdbx_seq_one_letter_code
_entity_poly.pdbx_strand_id
1 'polypeptide(L)'
;MSLSKRDIAGVYTAVLMFLALSVYFIAKHQFVFLLVPFLFVFLFVAIFALDKLLLFVVFATPVSLQLSEFTQGLPINMFLPTEPILFGILLLFILKVITGRDIDYTIIKHPISILIFVQLAWLMITAFTST
;
A
#
# COMPACT_ATOMS: atom_id res chain seq x y z
N MET A 1 0.87 32.75 8.65
CA MET A 1 0.17 31.76 9.48
C MET A 1 0.97 31.59 10.77
N SER A 2 0.66 32.35 11.83
CA SER A 2 1.39 32.29 13.11
C SER A 2 0.82 31.16 13.96
N LEU A 3 1.63 30.13 14.23
CA LEU A 3 1.23 28.98 15.06
C LEU A 3 0.92 29.44 16.49
N SER A 4 -0.21 28.99 17.05
CA SER A 4 -0.59 29.30 18.42
C SER A 4 0.30 28.53 19.40
N LYS A 5 0.61 29.12 20.57
CA LYS A 5 1.39 28.46 21.62
C LYS A 5 0.79 27.11 22.07
N ARG A 6 -0.54 26.95 21.92
CA ARG A 6 -1.26 25.70 22.24
C ARG A 6 -0.99 24.60 21.21
N ASP A 7 -0.85 24.95 19.93
CA ASP A 7 -0.56 23.98 18.85
C ASP A 7 0.84 23.40 19.03
N ILE A 8 1.79 24.27 19.37
CA ILE A 8 3.18 23.90 19.66
C ILE A 8 3.23 22.94 20.87
N ALA A 9 2.53 23.27 21.96
CA ALA A 9 2.46 22.40 23.13
C ALA A 9 1.83 21.03 22.81
N GLY A 10 0.80 21.00 21.95
CA GLY A 10 0.17 19.75 21.51
C GLY A 10 1.13 18.84 20.75
N VAL A 11 1.92 19.39 19.81
CA VAL A 11 2.92 18.62 19.05
C VAL A 11 3.99 18.06 19.98
N TYR A 12 4.55 18.87 20.87
CA TYR A 12 5.56 18.39 21.82
C TYR A 12 5.02 17.28 22.74
N THR A 13 3.76 17.40 23.18
CA THR A 13 3.11 16.37 23.99
C THR A 13 2.96 15.06 23.20
N ALA A 14 2.53 15.12 21.94
CA ALA A 14 2.41 13.95 21.08
C ALA A 14 3.76 13.28 20.80
N VAL A 15 4.81 14.07 20.54
CA VAL A 15 6.18 13.55 20.34
C VAL A 15 6.68 12.86 21.60
N LEU A 16 6.50 13.47 22.77
CA LEU A 16 6.95 12.91 24.04
C LEU A 16 6.20 11.61 24.36
N MET A 17 4.90 11.56 24.10
CA MET A 17 4.09 10.34 24.24
C MET A 17 4.55 9.24 23.27
N PHE A 18 4.82 9.58 22.01
CA PHE A 18 5.33 8.63 21.02
C PHE A 18 6.68 8.05 21.45
N LEU A 19 7.62 8.90 21.90
CA LEU A 19 8.92 8.47 22.40
C LEU A 19 8.80 7.55 23.62
N ALA A 20 7.96 7.91 24.59
CA ALA A 20 7.73 7.07 25.77
C ALA A 20 7.18 5.69 25.39
N LEU A 21 6.24 5.65 24.44
CA LEU A 21 5.68 4.40 23.93
C LEU A 21 6.71 3.58 23.15
N SER A 22 7.56 4.23 22.33
CA SER A 22 8.68 3.57 21.65
C SER A 22 9.64 2.92 22.64
N VAL A 23 10.05 3.63 23.70
CA VAL A 23 10.93 3.08 24.74
C VAL A 23 10.30 1.87 25.43
N TYR A 24 9.00 1.95 25.73
CA TYR A 24 8.25 0.83 26.33
C TYR A 24 8.24 -0.42 25.43
N PHE A 25 7.97 -0.27 24.13
CA PHE A 25 7.96 -1.40 23.18
C PHE A 25 9.36 -1.98 22.93
N ILE A 26 10.40 -1.13 22.91
CA ILE A 26 11.80 -1.57 22.83
C ILE A 26 12.17 -2.39 24.06
N ALA A 27 11.77 -1.97 25.28
CA ALA A 27 12.00 -2.73 26.51
C ALA A 27 11.31 -4.11 26.51
N LYS A 28 10.25 -4.28 25.71
CA LYS A 28 9.56 -5.56 25.49
C LYS A 28 10.14 -6.38 24.32
N HIS A 29 11.27 -5.95 23.75
CA HIS A 29 11.86 -6.53 22.52
C HIS A 29 10.90 -6.58 21.33
N GLN A 30 9.89 -5.70 21.29
CA GLN A 30 8.90 -5.61 20.22
C GLN A 30 9.24 -4.43 19.31
N PHE A 31 9.99 -4.69 18.23
CA PHE A 31 10.49 -3.63 17.34
C PHE A 31 9.47 -3.17 16.29
N VAL A 32 8.35 -3.88 16.12
CA VAL A 32 7.32 -3.57 15.11
C VAL A 32 6.74 -2.17 15.31
N PHE A 33 6.57 -1.73 16.56
CA PHE A 33 6.05 -0.39 16.86
C PHE A 33 6.95 0.74 16.32
N LEU A 34 8.24 0.48 16.15
CA LEU A 34 9.18 1.46 15.62
C LEU A 34 8.96 1.75 14.12
N LEU A 35 8.20 0.89 13.42
CA LEU A 35 7.82 1.08 12.02
C LEU A 35 6.64 2.04 11.84
N VAL A 36 5.96 2.45 12.91
CA VAL A 36 4.78 3.34 12.86
C VAL A 36 5.04 4.65 12.10
N PRO A 37 6.17 5.38 12.29
CA PRO A 37 6.46 6.59 11.51
C PRO A 37 6.60 6.29 10.01
N PHE A 38 7.24 5.17 9.66
CA PHE A 38 7.38 4.73 8.28
C PHE A 38 6.03 4.37 7.67
N LEU A 39 5.14 3.73 8.43
CA LEU A 39 3.77 3.46 8.02
C LEU A 39 3.02 4.75 7.69
N PHE A 40 3.14 5.79 8.52
CA PHE A 40 2.49 7.08 8.25
C PHE A 40 3.04 7.77 6.99
N VAL A 41 4.37 7.79 6.82
CA VAL A 41 4.99 8.31 5.59
C VAL A 41 4.51 7.52 4.37
N PHE A 42 4.44 6.19 4.50
CA PHE A 42 3.98 5.31 3.44
C PHE A 42 2.52 5.57 3.05
N LEU A 43 1.62 5.68 4.03
CA LEU A 43 0.21 6.04 3.80
C LEU A 43 0.07 7.43 3.17
N PHE A 44 0.88 8.40 3.60
CA PHE A 44 0.92 9.73 3.00
C PHE A 44 1.32 9.66 1.52
N VAL A 45 2.39 8.92 1.20
CA VAL A 45 2.82 8.70 -0.20
C VAL A 45 1.73 7.96 -0.99
N ALA A 46 1.06 6.97 -0.40
CA ALA A 46 0.00 6.22 -1.08
C ALA A 46 -1.17 7.11 -1.51
N ILE A 47 -1.57 8.09 -0.68
CA ILE A 47 -2.68 9.00 -0.96
C ILE A 47 -2.27 10.12 -1.92
N PHE A 48 -1.08 10.71 -1.74
CA PHE A 48 -0.66 11.90 -2.47
C PHE A 48 0.20 11.62 -3.70
N ALA A 49 0.83 10.44 -3.79
CA ALA A 49 1.81 10.10 -4.82
C ALA A 49 1.76 8.61 -5.20
N LEU A 50 0.59 8.15 -5.64
CA LEU A 50 0.33 6.77 -6.05
C LEU A 50 1.31 6.28 -7.14
N ASP A 51 1.71 7.16 -8.08
CA ASP A 51 2.69 6.83 -9.13
C ASP A 51 4.07 6.45 -8.56
N LYS A 52 4.52 7.16 -7.52
CA LYS A 52 5.79 6.84 -6.83
C LYS A 52 5.70 5.51 -6.09
N LEU A 53 4.52 5.21 -5.54
CA LEU A 53 4.27 3.93 -4.89
C LEU A 53 4.31 2.77 -5.89
N LEU A 54 3.74 2.96 -7.08
CA LEU A 54 3.84 1.98 -8.18
C LEU A 54 5.30 1.76 -8.61
N LEU A 55 6.10 2.82 -8.75
CA LEU A 55 7.54 2.68 -9.05
C LEU A 55 8.30 1.94 -7.94
N PHE A 56 7.96 2.19 -6.67
CA PHE A 56 8.53 1.45 -5.55
C PHE A 56 8.19 -0.04 -5.63
N VAL A 57 6.94 -0.38 -5.97
CA VAL A 57 6.54 -1.78 -6.19
C VAL A 57 7.37 -2.40 -7.30
N VAL A 58 7.51 -1.74 -8.46
CA VAL A 58 8.32 -2.24 -9.59
C VAL A 58 9.78 -2.45 -9.20
N PHE A 59 10.33 -1.62 -8.32
CA PHE A 59 11.66 -1.82 -7.76
C PHE A 59 11.72 -2.99 -6.76
N ALA A 60 10.65 -3.20 -5.99
CA ALA A 60 10.57 -4.25 -4.99
C ALA A 60 10.22 -5.63 -5.57
N THR A 61 9.63 -5.73 -6.77
CA THR A 61 9.30 -7.01 -7.41
C THR A 61 10.48 -7.97 -7.62
N PRO A 62 11.70 -7.56 -8.02
CA PRO A 62 12.83 -8.51 -8.11
C PRO A 62 13.29 -9.03 -6.74
N VAL A 63 12.95 -8.34 -5.64
CA VAL A 63 13.36 -8.68 -4.26
C VAL A 63 12.18 -9.24 -3.45
N SER A 64 11.00 -9.41 -4.07
CA SER A 64 9.83 -9.92 -3.37
C SER A 64 10.02 -11.40 -3.02
N LEU A 65 9.81 -11.75 -1.76
CA LEU A 65 9.98 -13.11 -1.25
C LEU A 65 8.65 -13.68 -0.79
N GLN A 66 8.47 -14.99 -0.95
CA GLN A 66 7.20 -15.66 -0.68
C GLN A 66 7.00 -15.82 0.83
N LEU A 67 5.81 -15.48 1.33
CA LEU A 67 5.51 -15.51 2.76
C LEU A 67 5.57 -16.92 3.36
N SER A 68 5.31 -17.95 2.55
CA SER A 68 5.45 -19.35 2.96
C SER A 68 6.87 -19.75 3.34
N GLU A 69 7.89 -19.02 2.88
CA GLU A 69 9.29 -19.28 3.26
C GLU A 69 9.63 -18.76 4.67
N PHE A 70 8.98 -17.69 5.12
CA PHE A 70 9.24 -17.07 6.42
C PHE A 70 8.41 -17.65 7.56
N THR A 71 7.23 -18.17 7.23
CA THR A 71 6.26 -18.62 8.23
C THR A 71 5.54 -19.87 7.74
N GLN A 72 5.89 -21.01 8.33
CA GLN A 72 5.28 -22.30 8.03
C GLN A 72 3.82 -22.33 8.54
N GLY A 73 2.87 -22.70 7.67
CA GLY A 73 1.47 -22.92 8.06
C GLY A 73 0.50 -21.76 7.85
N LEU A 74 0.91 -20.66 7.21
CA LEU A 74 -0.06 -19.65 6.76
C LEU A 74 -0.86 -20.17 5.56
N PRO A 75 -2.20 -20.09 5.57
CA PRO A 75 -3.04 -20.48 4.44
C PRO A 75 -2.95 -19.48 3.28
N ILE A 76 -2.36 -18.31 3.51
CA ILE A 76 -2.23 -17.23 2.53
C ILE A 76 -0.83 -17.28 1.94
N ASN A 77 -0.74 -17.57 0.65
CA ASN A 77 0.49 -17.53 -0.12
C ASN A 77 0.56 -16.21 -0.91
N MET A 78 1.35 -15.26 -0.42
CA MET A 78 1.58 -13.97 -1.07
C MET A 78 3.05 -13.60 -0.99
N PHE A 79 3.55 -12.80 -1.93
CA PHE A 79 4.90 -12.25 -1.84
C PHE A 79 4.87 -10.92 -1.06
N LEU A 80 5.89 -10.71 -0.22
CA LEU A 80 6.10 -9.47 0.50
C LEU A 80 7.37 -8.77 -0.03
N PRO A 81 7.38 -7.43 -0.12
CA PRO A 81 6.36 -6.48 0.33
C PRO A 81 5.32 -6.08 -0.74
N THR A 82 5.38 -6.64 -1.94
CA THR A 82 4.73 -6.14 -3.15
C THR A 82 3.20 -6.28 -3.15
N GLU A 83 2.66 -7.43 -2.78
CA GLU A 83 1.24 -7.72 -2.89
C GLU A 83 0.37 -6.92 -1.91
N PRO A 84 0.75 -6.76 -0.62
CA PRO A 84 -0.02 -5.90 0.27
C PRO A 84 -0.11 -4.46 -0.24
N ILE A 85 0.99 -3.97 -0.85
CA ILE A 85 1.07 -2.62 -1.38
C ILE A 85 0.21 -2.49 -2.63
N LEU A 86 0.32 -3.42 -3.59
CA LEU A 86 -0.50 -3.46 -4.80
C LEU A 86 -1.99 -3.54 -4.48
N PHE A 87 -2.37 -4.34 -3.49
CA PHE A 87 -3.75 -4.42 -3.02
C PHE A 87 -4.23 -3.08 -2.45
N GLY A 88 -3.40 -2.40 -1.65
CA GLY A 88 -3.70 -1.05 -1.16
C GLY A 88 -3.87 -0.04 -2.30
N ILE A 89 -2.99 -0.08 -3.30
CA ILE A 89 -3.08 0.77 -4.51
C ILE A 89 -4.39 0.50 -5.25
N LEU A 90 -4.77 -0.77 -5.42
CA LEU A 90 -6.01 -1.16 -6.06
C LEU A 90 -7.23 -0.56 -5.33
N LEU A 91 -7.28 -0.69 -4.00
CA LEU A 91 -8.37 -0.12 -3.20
C LEU A 91 -8.44 1.41 -3.35
N LEU A 92 -7.31 2.11 -3.24
CA LEU A 92 -7.25 3.55 -3.43
C LEU A 92 -7.66 3.97 -4.84
N PHE A 93 -7.27 3.19 -5.86
CA PHE A 93 -7.66 3.42 -7.24
C PHE A 93 -9.18 3.26 -7.42
N ILE A 94 -9.78 2.20 -6.88
CA ILE A 94 -11.24 1.99 -6.91
C ILE A 94 -11.96 3.15 -6.22
N LEU A 95 -11.50 3.60 -5.05
CA LEU A 95 -12.06 4.77 -4.36
C LEU A 95 -11.95 6.04 -5.21
N LYS A 96 -10.82 6.23 -5.90
CA LYS A 96 -10.60 7.36 -6.82
C LYS A 96 -11.61 7.34 -7.96
N VAL A 97 -11.87 6.17 -8.55
CA VAL A 97 -12.86 5.96 -9.62
C VAL A 97 -14.28 6.29 -9.12
N ILE A 98 -14.68 5.76 -7.97
CA ILE A 98 -16.04 5.94 -7.41
C ILE A 98 -16.30 7.40 -7.04
N THR A 99 -15.27 8.12 -6.57
CA THR A 99 -15.38 9.54 -6.20
C THR A 99 -15.48 10.46 -7.44
N GLY A 100 -15.44 9.90 -8.65
CA GLY A 100 -15.54 10.66 -9.90
C GLY A 100 -14.33 11.56 -10.15
N ARG A 101 -13.17 11.28 -9.52
CA ARG A 101 -11.93 11.97 -9.91
C ARG A 101 -11.56 11.53 -11.32
N ASP A 102 -11.23 12.50 -12.17
CA ASP A 102 -10.87 12.26 -13.55
C ASP A 102 -9.76 11.18 -13.64
N ILE A 103 -10.12 10.08 -14.27
CA ILE A 103 -9.18 9.06 -14.70
C ILE A 103 -8.79 9.43 -16.12
N ASP A 104 -7.50 9.42 -16.41
CA ASP A 104 -7.05 9.62 -17.77
C ASP A 104 -7.49 8.44 -18.65
N TYR A 105 -8.52 8.67 -19.47
CA TYR A 105 -9.06 7.69 -20.42
C TYR A 105 -8.02 7.23 -21.45
N THR A 106 -6.90 7.93 -21.58
CA THR A 106 -5.73 7.50 -22.38
C THR A 106 -5.22 6.14 -21.92
N ILE A 107 -5.28 5.84 -20.62
CA ILE A 107 -4.82 4.57 -20.05
C ILE A 107 -5.65 3.40 -20.60
N ILE A 108 -6.96 3.57 -20.79
CA ILE A 108 -7.84 2.51 -21.31
C ILE A 108 -7.52 2.20 -22.78
N LYS A 109 -7.13 3.23 -23.55
CA LYS A 109 -6.76 3.11 -24.97
C LYS A 109 -5.34 2.60 -25.19
N HIS A 110 -4.55 2.42 -24.13
CA HIS A 110 -3.19 1.91 -24.24
C HIS A 110 -3.21 0.46 -24.76
N PRO A 111 -2.32 0.07 -25.69
CA PRO A 111 -2.32 -1.28 -26.28
C PRO A 111 -2.22 -2.40 -25.22
N ILE A 112 -1.45 -2.17 -24.15
CA ILE A 112 -1.33 -3.11 -23.03
C ILE A 112 -2.67 -3.28 -22.31
N SER A 113 -3.42 -2.19 -22.07
CA SER A 113 -4.74 -2.26 -21.43
C SER A 113 -5.73 -3.05 -22.29
N ILE A 114 -5.71 -2.82 -23.61
CA ILE A 114 -6.54 -3.57 -24.56
C ILE A 114 -6.21 -5.07 -24.48
N LEU A 115 -4.93 -5.44 -24.49
CA LEU A 115 -4.50 -6.84 -24.39
C LEU A 115 -4.97 -7.48 -23.08
N ILE A 116 -4.90 -6.75 -21.95
CA ILE A 116 -5.43 -7.21 -20.66
C ILE A 116 -6.95 -7.44 -20.75
N PHE A 117 -7.71 -6.53 -21.36
CA PHE A 117 -9.16 -6.73 -21.53
C PHE A 117 -9.49 -7.95 -22.39
N VAL A 118 -8.73 -8.18 -23.48
CA VAL A 118 -8.88 -9.38 -24.30
C VAL A 118 -8.59 -10.65 -23.48
N GLN A 119 -7.51 -10.66 -22.70
CA GLN A 119 -7.15 -11.78 -21.84
C GLN A 119 -8.24 -12.07 -20.78
N LEU A 120 -8.78 -11.03 -20.15
CA LEU A 120 -9.85 -11.15 -19.17
C LEU A 120 -11.15 -11.66 -19.80
N ALA A 121 -11.50 -11.19 -20.99
CA ALA A 121 -12.64 -11.69 -21.75
C ALA A 121 -12.47 -13.17 -22.12
N TRP A 122 -11.26 -13.55 -22.56
CA TRP A 122 -10.94 -14.95 -22.85
C TRP A 122 -11.05 -15.84 -21.61
N LEU A 123 -10.46 -15.41 -20.48
CA LEU A 123 -10.58 -16.11 -19.20
C LEU A 123 -12.05 -16.32 -18.81
N MET A 124 -12.89 -15.30 -18.97
CA MET A 124 -14.33 -15.40 -18.69
C MET A 124 -15.02 -16.45 -19.57
N ILE A 125 -14.75 -16.47 -20.88
CA ILE A 125 -15.30 -17.47 -21.81
C ILE A 125 -14.87 -18.88 -21.39
N THR A 126 -13.58 -19.08 -21.12
CA THR A 126 -13.06 -20.39 -20.73
C THR A 126 -13.60 -20.83 -19.36
N ALA A 127 -13.78 -19.91 -18.41
CA ALA A 127 -14.35 -20.23 -17.10
C ALA A 127 -15.79 -20.72 -17.20
N PHE A 128 -16.62 -20.11 -18.06
CA PHE A 128 -17.99 -20.59 -18.30
C PHE A 128 -18.06 -21.89 -19.13
N THR A 129 -17.04 -22.15 -19.95
CA THR A 129 -16.99 -23.37 -20.80
C THR A 129 -16.34 -24.55 -20.09
N SER A 130 -15.69 -24.32 -18.94
CA SER A 130 -14.96 -25.34 -18.18
C SER A 130 -15.85 -26.15 -17.21
N THR A 131 -17.16 -25.93 -17.23
CA THR A 131 -18.19 -26.84 -16.69
C THR A 131 -18.65 -27.82 -17.74
#